data_AF-A0A5C1PZ30-F1
#
_entry.id   AF-A0A5C1PZ30-F1
#
_cell.length_a   1.000
_cell.length_b   1.000
_cell.length_c   1.000
_cell.angle_alpha   90.00
_cell.angle_beta   90.00
_cell.angle_gamma   90.00
#
_symmetry.space_group_name_H-M   'P 1'
#
loop_
_entity.id
_entity.type
_entity.pdbx_description
1 polymer ?
#
loop_
_entity_poly.entity_id
_entity_poly.type
_entity_poly.pdbx_seq_one_letter_code
_entity_poly.pdbx_strand_id
1 'polypeptide(L)'
;MTSNFILVDFENVQPGMLASVAQAKFGVIVFVGASQTKVPFEMAAALQPMGSDAAYVKISGNGKNALDFHIAFWIGQLSARYPSAAFHIISKDNGFDPLIAHLKERGISAARWPGISEIPQLKAPAPSKKAPKPSAAPESAPAAPIAPIPSQQPAPSKVVTCPTCRHSLTAAADAIDFVCPACKGVFRY
;
A
#
# COMPACT_ATOMS: atom_id res chain seq x y z
N MET A 1 12.61 -9.99 -6.73
CA MET A 1 13.11 -9.06 -5.71
C MET A 1 11.91 -8.26 -5.22
N THR A 2 11.70 -8.15 -3.91
CA THR A 2 10.61 -7.35 -3.34
C THR A 2 11.00 -5.88 -3.41
N SER A 3 10.49 -5.16 -4.41
CA SER A 3 10.73 -3.73 -4.54
C SER A 3 9.82 -2.96 -3.57
N ASN A 4 10.40 -2.25 -2.63
CA ASN A 4 9.63 -1.41 -1.72
C ASN A 4 9.64 0.03 -2.23
N PHE A 5 8.46 0.62 -2.38
CA PHE A 5 8.28 1.99 -2.84
C PHE A 5 7.73 2.86 -1.71
N ILE A 6 8.36 4.00 -1.50
CA ILE A 6 7.93 5.01 -0.55
C ILE A 6 7.42 6.20 -1.36
N LEU A 7 6.12 6.48 -1.23
CA LEU A 7 5.44 7.60 -1.85
C LEU A 7 5.23 8.66 -0.80
N VAL A 8 5.71 9.86 -1.08
CA VAL A 8 5.94 10.85 -0.05
C VAL A 8 5.29 12.17 -0.44
N ASP A 9 4.41 12.67 0.43
CA ASP A 9 3.94 14.05 0.34
C ASP A 9 5.06 14.99 0.82
N PHE A 10 5.53 15.86 -0.07
CA PHE A 10 6.62 16.81 0.21
C PHE A 10 6.38 17.66 1.47
N GLU A 11 5.14 18.05 1.76
CA GLU A 11 4.79 18.86 2.94
C GLU A 11 5.03 18.11 4.26
N ASN A 12 5.04 16.78 4.22
CA ASN A 12 5.09 15.94 5.42
C ASN A 12 6.48 15.31 5.66
N VAL A 13 7.53 15.77 4.95
CA VAL A 13 8.89 15.23 5.04
C VAL A 13 9.84 16.15 5.77
N GLN A 14 10.64 15.57 6.67
CA GLN A 14 11.82 16.21 7.19
C GLN A 14 13.08 15.66 6.51
N PRO A 15 14.04 16.52 6.10
CA PRO A 15 15.23 16.09 5.35
C PRO A 15 16.06 14.99 6.03
N GLY A 16 16.18 15.04 7.37
CA GLY A 16 16.97 14.06 8.13
C GLY A 16 16.44 12.62 8.06
N MET A 17 15.19 12.41 7.62
CA MET A 17 14.57 11.08 7.57
C MET A 17 14.85 10.32 6.27
N LEU A 18 15.28 11.01 5.21
CA LEU A 18 15.56 10.40 3.91
C LEU A 18 16.91 9.69 3.86
N ALA A 19 17.88 10.13 4.68
CA ALA A 19 19.19 9.48 4.78
C ALA A 19 19.08 7.99 5.17
N SER A 20 18.13 7.65 6.05
CA SER A 20 17.88 6.26 6.48
C SER A 20 17.29 5.39 5.36
N VAL A 21 16.60 6.01 4.39
CA VAL A 21 15.95 5.30 3.28
C VAL A 21 16.96 4.88 2.21
N ALA A 22 17.95 5.73 1.95
CA ALA A 22 18.99 5.48 0.97
C ALA A 22 19.77 4.18 1.25
N GLN A 23 19.91 3.80 2.53
CA GLN A 23 20.67 2.61 2.93
C GLN A 23 19.93 1.29 2.67
N ALA A 24 18.61 1.32 2.51
CA ALA A 24 17.78 0.11 2.52
C ALA A 24 17.17 -0.25 1.15
N LYS A 25 17.68 0.33 0.05
CA LYS A 25 17.28 0.03 -1.35
C LYS A 25 15.77 0.18 -1.60
N PHE A 26 15.22 1.31 -1.17
CA PHE A 26 13.84 1.70 -1.44
C PHE A 26 13.77 2.61 -2.67
N GLY A 27 12.72 2.43 -3.48
CA GLY A 27 12.34 3.42 -4.49
C GLY A 27 11.57 4.56 -3.83
N VAL A 28 12.05 5.79 -3.90
CA VAL A 28 11.43 6.97 -3.26
C VAL A 28 10.85 7.90 -4.32
N ILE A 29 9.58 8.24 -4.17
CA ILE A 29 8.90 9.18 -5.04
C ILE A 29 8.35 10.30 -4.18
N VAL A 30 8.90 11.50 -4.35
CA VAL A 30 8.47 12.70 -3.64
C VAL A 30 7.54 13.51 -4.52
N PHE A 31 6.30 13.69 -4.06
CA PHE A 31 5.27 14.45 -4.75
C PHE A 31 5.34 15.90 -4.31
N VAL A 32 5.62 16.79 -5.26
CA VAL A 32 5.75 18.23 -5.06
C VAL A 32 4.50 18.93 -5.56
N GLY A 33 3.85 19.71 -4.69
CA GLY A 33 2.64 20.46 -5.02
C GLY A 33 2.81 21.42 -6.21
N ALA A 34 1.74 21.70 -6.96
CA ALA A 34 1.84 22.55 -8.16
C ALA A 34 2.30 23.98 -7.83
N SER A 35 1.81 24.54 -6.72
CA SER A 35 2.25 25.85 -6.19
C SER A 35 3.69 25.86 -5.69
N GLN A 36 4.28 24.70 -5.41
CA GLN A 36 5.64 24.62 -4.88
C GLN A 36 6.66 24.78 -6.02
N THR A 37 7.48 25.82 -5.89
CA THR A 37 8.48 26.21 -6.90
C THR A 37 9.91 25.90 -6.47
N LYS A 38 10.12 25.58 -5.19
CA LYS A 38 11.45 25.37 -4.60
C LYS A 38 11.48 24.07 -3.82
N VAL A 39 12.59 23.35 -3.95
CA VAL A 39 12.93 22.20 -3.11
C VAL A 39 14.13 22.63 -2.24
N PRO A 40 14.06 22.49 -0.90
CA PRO A 40 15.17 22.78 -0.01
C PRO A 40 16.42 21.99 -0.41
N PHE A 41 17.58 22.62 -0.28
CA PHE A 41 18.86 21.98 -0.60
C PHE A 41 19.05 20.67 0.16
N GLU A 42 18.71 20.64 1.46
CA GLU A 42 18.81 19.43 2.30
C GLU A 42 18.02 18.24 1.73
N MET A 43 16.84 18.50 1.14
CA MET A 43 16.01 17.48 0.49
C MET A 43 16.68 16.95 -0.78
N ALA A 44 17.18 17.87 -1.61
CA ALA A 44 17.91 17.53 -2.83
C ALA A 44 19.18 16.73 -2.51
N ALA A 45 19.96 17.16 -1.53
CA ALA A 45 21.18 16.51 -1.07
C ALA A 45 20.92 15.11 -0.49
N ALA A 46 19.77 14.88 0.14
CA ALA A 46 19.40 13.55 0.65
C ALA A 46 18.96 12.57 -0.44
N LEU A 47 18.26 13.05 -1.49
CA LEU A 47 17.72 12.20 -2.56
C LEU A 47 18.71 11.99 -3.72
N GLN A 48 19.58 12.96 -4.00
CA GLN A 48 20.53 12.89 -5.11
C GLN A 48 21.48 11.66 -5.05
N PRO A 49 22.00 11.22 -3.87
CA PRO A 49 22.80 10.00 -3.77
C PRO A 49 22.05 8.72 -4.12
N MET A 50 20.71 8.72 -4.09
CA MET A 50 19.89 7.55 -4.43
C MET A 50 19.78 7.32 -5.94
N GLY A 51 20.21 8.28 -6.77
CA GLY A 51 20.26 8.12 -8.21
C GLY A 51 18.90 7.75 -8.81
N SER A 52 18.84 6.63 -9.54
CA SER A 52 17.61 6.14 -10.19
C SER A 52 16.53 5.64 -9.21
N ASP A 53 16.89 5.44 -7.95
CA ASP A 53 15.96 4.97 -6.92
C ASP A 53 15.18 6.12 -6.27
N ALA A 54 15.42 7.36 -6.68
CA ALA A 54 14.68 8.53 -6.20
C ALA A 54 14.16 9.41 -7.35
N ALA A 55 12.94 9.90 -7.21
CA ALA A 55 12.33 10.81 -8.18
C ALA A 55 11.51 11.92 -7.51
N TYR A 56 11.56 13.11 -8.10
CA TYR A 56 10.62 14.20 -7.82
C TYR A 56 9.51 14.20 -8.86
N VAL A 57 8.27 14.18 -8.41
CA VAL A 57 7.10 14.28 -9.27
C VAL A 57 6.37 15.56 -8.91
N LYS A 58 6.49 16.58 -9.77
CA LYS A 58 5.71 17.80 -9.62
C LYS A 58 4.30 17.56 -10.17
N ILE A 59 3.29 17.74 -9.34
CA ILE A 59 1.89 17.59 -9.76
C ILE A 59 1.45 18.83 -10.54
N SER A 60 0.52 18.64 -11.48
CA SER A 60 -0.13 19.73 -12.22
C SER A 60 -1.48 20.06 -11.60
N GLY A 61 -1.74 21.34 -11.35
CA GLY A 61 -3.02 21.83 -10.83
C GLY A 61 -3.10 21.90 -9.32
N ASN A 62 -3.93 22.83 -8.83
CA ASN A 62 -4.20 23.03 -7.42
C ASN A 62 -5.63 22.54 -7.12
N GLY A 63 -5.74 21.46 -6.36
CA GLY A 63 -7.02 20.92 -5.92
C GLY A 63 -6.85 20.26 -4.56
N LYS A 64 -7.92 20.27 -3.75
CA LYS A 64 -7.90 19.80 -2.36
C LYS A 64 -7.30 18.40 -2.19
N ASN A 65 -7.53 17.52 -3.17
CA ASN A 65 -7.04 16.14 -3.16
C ASN A 65 -6.16 15.83 -4.40
N ALA A 66 -5.61 16.86 -5.05
CA ALA A 66 -4.86 16.68 -6.29
C ALA A 66 -3.63 15.78 -6.07
N LEU A 67 -2.93 15.95 -4.95
CA LEU A 67 -1.77 15.14 -4.59
C LEU A 67 -2.15 13.66 -4.37
N ASP A 68 -3.27 13.42 -3.68
CA ASP A 68 -3.75 12.06 -3.38
C ASP A 68 -4.06 11.27 -4.64
N PHE A 69 -4.69 11.90 -5.64
CA PHE A 69 -4.97 11.26 -6.93
C PHE A 69 -3.70 10.93 -7.71
N HIS A 70 -2.68 11.79 -7.64
CA HIS A 70 -1.39 11.49 -8.26
C HIS A 70 -0.71 10.31 -7.55
N ILE A 71 -0.72 10.26 -6.22
CA ILE A 71 -0.21 9.12 -5.45
C ILE A 71 -0.94 7.83 -5.84
N ALA A 72 -2.28 7.85 -5.87
CA ALA A 72 -3.08 6.68 -6.23
C ALA A 72 -2.76 6.19 -7.65
N PHE A 73 -2.64 7.11 -8.61
CA PHE A 73 -2.25 6.79 -9.99
C PHE A 73 -0.87 6.12 -10.06
N TRP A 74 0.12 6.67 -9.35
CA TRP A 74 1.47 6.12 -9.33
C TRP A 74 1.53 4.74 -8.67
N ILE A 75 0.79 4.51 -7.60
CA ILE A 75 0.68 3.17 -6.99
C ILE A 75 0.07 2.19 -8.00
N GLY A 76 -0.99 2.59 -8.70
CA GLY A 76 -1.59 1.79 -9.77
C GLY A 76 -0.59 1.42 -10.86
N GLN A 77 0.17 2.39 -11.37
CA GLN A 77 1.18 2.14 -12.41
C GLN A 77 2.34 1.25 -11.91
N LEU A 78 2.83 1.49 -10.69
CA LEU A 78 3.93 0.71 -10.12
C LEU A 78 3.49 -0.69 -9.74
N SER A 79 2.28 -0.89 -9.23
CA SER A 79 1.74 -2.22 -8.90
C SER A 79 1.56 -3.08 -10.16
N ALA A 80 1.16 -2.48 -11.28
CA ALA A 80 1.10 -3.18 -12.56
C ALA A 80 2.50 -3.60 -13.05
N ARG A 81 3.52 -2.77 -12.83
CA ARG A 81 4.90 -3.04 -13.25
C ARG A 81 5.65 -3.99 -12.30
N TYR A 82 5.35 -3.91 -11.00
CA TYR A 82 5.98 -4.66 -9.92
C TYR A 82 4.90 -5.30 -9.03
N PRO A 83 4.33 -6.45 -9.44
CA PRO A 83 3.23 -7.09 -8.71
C PRO A 83 3.58 -7.53 -7.29
N SER A 84 4.85 -7.78 -7.00
CA SER A 84 5.35 -8.14 -5.67
C SER A 84 5.85 -6.95 -4.84
N ALA A 85 5.55 -5.72 -5.26
CA ALA A 85 6.01 -4.53 -4.56
C ALA A 85 5.17 -4.22 -3.33
N ALA A 86 5.81 -3.63 -2.32
CA ALA A 86 5.11 -3.03 -1.18
C ALA A 86 5.18 -1.51 -1.27
N PHE A 87 4.06 -0.86 -0.98
CA PHE A 87 3.87 0.57 -1.07
C PHE A 87 3.72 1.18 0.33
N HIS A 88 4.47 2.24 0.58
CA HIS A 88 4.45 2.98 1.84
C HIS A 88 4.12 4.43 1.55
N ILE A 89 2.94 4.88 1.96
CA ILE A 89 2.50 6.26 1.80
C ILE A 89 2.88 7.03 3.06
N ILE A 90 3.68 8.09 2.90
CA ILE A 90 4.04 8.99 4.01
C ILE A 90 3.10 10.19 3.98
N SER A 91 2.06 10.14 4.80
CA SER A 91 1.09 11.22 4.95
C SER A 91 0.38 11.13 6.30
N LYS A 92 0.03 12.30 6.84
CA LYS A 92 -0.84 12.40 8.03
C LYS A 92 -2.32 12.36 7.67
N ASP A 93 -2.68 12.46 6.39
CA ASP A 93 -4.06 12.43 5.94
C ASP A 93 -4.63 11.01 6.01
N ASN A 94 -5.79 10.87 6.65
CA ASN A 94 -6.54 9.62 6.72
C ASN A 94 -7.34 9.36 5.42
N GLY A 95 -7.38 10.31 4.48
CA GLY A 95 -8.02 10.19 3.17
C GLY A 95 -7.48 9.03 2.31
N PHE A 96 -6.28 8.53 2.62
CA PHE A 96 -5.68 7.36 1.96
C PHE A 96 -6.18 6.01 2.50
N ASP A 97 -6.85 5.97 3.65
CA ASP A 97 -7.25 4.71 4.28
C ASP A 97 -8.20 3.87 3.39
N PRO A 98 -9.21 4.47 2.70
CA PRO A 98 -10.03 3.75 1.72
C PRO A 98 -9.22 3.21 0.53
N LEU A 99 -8.22 3.97 0.05
CA LEU A 99 -7.34 3.52 -1.03
C LEU A 99 -6.52 2.30 -0.59
N ILE A 100 -5.97 2.33 0.62
CA ILE A 100 -5.16 1.24 1.16
C ILE A 100 -5.99 -0.03 1.34
N ALA A 101 -7.22 0.09 1.84
CA ALA A 101 -8.15 -1.02 1.93
C ALA A 101 -8.39 -1.64 0.54
N HIS A 102 -8.69 -0.81 -0.46
CA HIS A 102 -8.91 -1.26 -1.82
C HIS A 102 -7.69 -1.95 -2.45
N LEU A 103 -6.48 -1.45 -2.19
CA LEU A 103 -5.24 -2.06 -2.67
C LEU A 103 -5.01 -3.44 -2.04
N LYS A 104 -5.25 -3.57 -0.73
CA LYS A 104 -5.10 -4.84 0.00
C LYS A 104 -6.08 -5.90 -0.48
N GLU A 105 -7.33 -5.52 -0.77
CA GLU A 105 -8.33 -6.42 -1.36
C GLU A 105 -7.88 -7.01 -2.71
N ARG A 106 -7.05 -6.27 -3.46
CA ARG A 106 -6.47 -6.71 -4.73
C ARG A 106 -5.12 -7.42 -4.59
N GLY A 107 -4.72 -7.74 -3.35
CA GLY A 107 -3.43 -8.39 -3.07
C GLY A 107 -2.22 -7.47 -3.16
N ILE A 108 -2.42 -6.15 -3.25
CA ILE A 108 -1.34 -5.17 -3.29
C ILE A 108 -1.00 -4.74 -1.86
N SER A 109 0.26 -4.96 -1.45
CA SER A 109 0.72 -4.58 -0.11
C SER A 109 0.89 -3.06 -0.02
N ALA A 110 -0.02 -2.37 0.69
CA ALA A 110 0.06 -0.94 0.94
C ALA A 110 -0.12 -0.60 2.42
N ALA A 111 0.60 0.42 2.91
CA ALA A 111 0.45 0.96 4.27
C ALA A 111 0.71 2.47 4.28
N ARG A 112 0.03 3.18 5.21
CA ARG A 112 0.27 4.59 5.50
C ARG A 112 1.08 4.74 6.77
N TRP A 113 1.97 5.73 6.78
CA TRP A 113 2.76 6.11 7.94
C TRP A 113 2.73 7.64 8.10
N PRO A 114 2.66 8.16 9.35
CA PRO A 114 2.79 9.58 9.62
C PRO A 114 4.19 10.11 9.24
N GLY A 115 5.20 9.23 9.29
CA GLY A 115 6.58 9.53 8.95
C GLY A 115 7.36 8.28 8.51
N ILE A 116 8.44 8.52 7.77
CA ILE A 116 9.35 7.49 7.23
C ILE A 116 9.93 6.59 8.35
N SER A 117 10.26 7.14 9.52
CA SER A 117 10.87 6.39 10.64
C SER A 117 9.96 5.32 11.26
N GLU A 118 8.67 5.35 10.92
CA GLU A 118 7.69 4.40 11.42
C GLU A 118 7.57 3.15 10.53
N ILE A 119 8.15 3.17 9.32
CA ILE A 119 8.16 2.02 8.43
C ILE A 119 8.92 0.86 9.12
N PRO A 120 8.27 -0.29 9.35
CA PRO A 120 8.86 -1.43 10.05
C PRO A 120 10.12 -1.97 9.38
N GLN A 121 10.22 -1.84 8.06
CA GLN A 121 11.34 -2.29 7.25
C GLN A 121 12.58 -1.39 7.37
N LEU A 122 12.42 -0.16 7.89
CA LEU A 122 13.50 0.77 8.21
C LEU A 122 13.89 0.72 9.70
N LYS A 123 13.07 0.08 10.54
CA LYS A 123 13.47 -0.26 11.90
C LYS A 123 14.44 -1.44 11.85
N ALA A 124 15.68 -1.22 12.26
CA ALA A 124 16.62 -2.30 12.52
C ALA A 124 15.93 -3.37 13.39
N PRO A 125 16.20 -4.67 13.16
CA PRO A 125 15.58 -5.72 13.95
C PRO A 125 15.98 -5.52 15.41
N ALA A 126 15.00 -5.22 16.27
CA ALA A 126 15.23 -5.31 17.70
C ALA A 126 15.71 -6.75 18.00
N PRO A 127 16.79 -6.93 18.78
CA PRO A 127 17.26 -8.26 19.11
C PRO A 127 16.14 -9.00 19.83
N SER A 128 15.67 -10.09 19.23
CA SER A 128 14.69 -10.99 19.81
C SER A 128 15.21 -11.44 21.17
N LYS A 129 14.62 -10.93 22.25
CA LYS A 129 14.84 -11.49 23.58
C LYS A 129 14.17 -12.85 23.63
N LYS A 130 15.03 -13.85 23.46
CA LYS A 130 15.03 -15.23 23.97
C LYS A 130 13.73 -15.72 24.62
N ALA A 131 13.30 -16.89 24.13
CA ALA A 131 12.47 -17.84 24.86
C ALA A 131 12.98 -18.08 26.30
N PRO A 132 12.07 -18.46 27.20
CA PRO A 132 12.36 -19.58 28.09
C PRO A 132 11.21 -20.60 28.18
N LYS A 133 11.58 -21.87 28.06
CA LYS A 133 10.89 -23.06 28.62
C LYS A 133 11.65 -23.44 29.91
N PRO A 134 11.17 -24.36 30.78
CA PRO A 134 9.84 -24.58 31.34
C PRO A 134 9.89 -24.68 32.90
N SER A 135 8.79 -24.45 33.63
CA SER A 135 8.63 -25.04 34.98
C SER A 135 7.18 -25.05 35.49
N ALA A 136 6.74 -26.26 35.86
CA ALA A 136 5.82 -26.67 36.93
C ALA A 136 4.42 -26.03 37.09
N ALA A 137 3.40 -26.90 37.02
CA ALA A 137 2.05 -26.74 37.57
C ALA A 137 2.06 -26.74 39.12
N PRO A 138 1.02 -26.24 39.82
CA PRO A 138 -0.23 -27.01 40.07
C PRO A 138 -1.53 -26.17 39.90
N GLU A 139 -2.58 -26.72 39.29
CA GLU A 139 -3.80 -27.29 39.90
C GLU A 139 -4.84 -26.26 40.42
N SER A 140 -5.95 -26.09 39.68
CA SER A 140 -7.35 -26.24 40.16
C SER A 140 -8.35 -25.71 39.11
N ALA A 141 -9.34 -26.54 38.76
CA ALA A 141 -10.49 -26.28 37.86
C ALA A 141 -11.53 -25.30 38.50
N PRO A 142 -12.62 -24.79 37.85
CA PRO A 142 -13.47 -25.49 36.85
C PRO A 142 -14.07 -24.67 35.66
N ALA A 143 -14.36 -25.44 34.60
CA ALA A 143 -15.40 -25.39 33.55
C ALA A 143 -16.10 -24.09 33.04
N ALA A 144 -16.03 -23.95 31.70
CA ALA A 144 -17.02 -23.47 30.71
C ALA A 144 -17.22 -21.94 30.50
N PRO A 145 -17.62 -21.46 29.28
CA PRO A 145 -18.15 -22.19 28.12
C PRO A 145 -17.38 -22.01 26.80
N ILE A 146 -17.72 -22.88 25.85
CA ILE A 146 -17.21 -22.99 24.48
C ILE A 146 -17.45 -21.68 23.71
N ALA A 147 -16.36 -21.09 23.18
CA ALA A 147 -16.43 -19.97 22.23
C ALA A 147 -16.94 -20.47 20.86
N PRO A 148 -17.78 -19.69 20.16
CA PRO A 148 -18.36 -20.12 18.90
C PRO A 148 -17.32 -20.15 17.77
N ILE A 149 -17.49 -21.12 16.89
CA ILE A 149 -16.79 -21.30 15.62
C ILE A 149 -16.86 -19.98 14.82
N PRO A 150 -15.75 -19.45 14.29
CA PRO A 150 -15.80 -18.24 13.47
C PRO A 150 -16.54 -18.55 12.16
N SER A 151 -17.67 -17.86 11.99
CA SER A 151 -18.44 -17.78 10.76
C SER A 151 -17.54 -17.39 9.60
N GLN A 152 -17.38 -18.29 8.62
CA GLN A 152 -16.77 -17.96 7.34
C GLN A 152 -17.68 -16.97 6.63
N GLN A 153 -17.30 -15.69 6.60
CA GLN A 153 -17.96 -14.71 5.74
C GLN A 153 -17.67 -15.06 4.27
N PRO A 154 -18.71 -15.13 3.41
CA PRO A 154 -18.52 -15.42 1.99
C PRO A 154 -17.73 -14.30 1.31
N ALA A 155 -16.84 -14.69 0.39
CA ALA A 155 -15.99 -13.78 -0.37
C ALA A 155 -16.80 -12.74 -1.17
N PRO A 156 -16.31 -11.49 -1.31
CA PRO A 156 -17.02 -10.42 -2.00
C PRO A 156 -17.20 -10.76 -3.49
N SER A 157 -18.45 -10.64 -3.96
CA SER A 157 -18.85 -10.89 -5.35
C SER A 157 -19.45 -9.62 -5.98
N LYS A 158 -19.24 -9.43 -7.28
CA LYS A 158 -19.78 -8.33 -8.10
C LYS A 158 -20.63 -8.86 -9.24
N VAL A 159 -21.59 -8.04 -9.70
CA VAL A 159 -22.38 -8.32 -10.91
C VAL A 159 -21.78 -7.56 -12.08
N VAL A 160 -21.49 -8.28 -13.15
CA VAL A 160 -20.88 -7.76 -14.37
C VAL A 160 -21.80 -8.05 -15.55
N THR A 161 -21.99 -7.09 -16.45
CA THR A 161 -22.91 -7.24 -17.60
C THR A 161 -22.10 -7.42 -18.88
N CYS A 162 -22.37 -8.48 -19.65
CA CYS A 162 -21.69 -8.67 -20.92
C CYS A 162 -22.05 -7.54 -21.92
N PRO A 163 -21.07 -6.84 -22.52
CA PRO A 163 -21.36 -5.74 -23.46
C PRO A 163 -22.02 -6.23 -24.76
N THR A 164 -21.81 -7.49 -25.14
CA THR A 164 -22.31 -8.06 -26.40
C THR A 164 -23.77 -8.49 -26.32
N CYS A 165 -24.17 -9.17 -25.24
CA CYS A 165 -25.50 -9.77 -25.12
C CYS A 165 -26.31 -9.27 -23.92
N ARG A 166 -25.79 -8.32 -23.15
CA ARG A 166 -26.41 -7.76 -21.93
C ARG A 166 -26.71 -8.79 -20.83
N HIS A 167 -26.13 -9.98 -20.91
CA HIS A 167 -26.29 -11.01 -19.90
C HIS A 167 -25.50 -10.66 -18.64
N SER A 168 -26.15 -10.70 -17.47
CA SER A 168 -25.53 -10.40 -16.17
C SER A 168 -24.91 -11.66 -15.55
N LEU A 169 -23.72 -11.50 -14.99
CA LEU A 169 -22.90 -12.58 -14.44
C LEU A 169 -22.40 -12.17 -13.07
N THR A 170 -22.45 -13.09 -12.10
CA THR A 170 -21.82 -12.89 -10.79
C THR A 170 -20.40 -13.42 -10.86
N ALA A 171 -19.43 -12.61 -10.45
CA ALA A 171 -18.03 -12.99 -10.43
C ALA A 171 -17.36 -12.47 -9.14
N ALA A 172 -16.19 -13.02 -8.83
CA ALA A 172 -15.38 -12.52 -7.74
C ALA A 172 -15.01 -11.04 -7.97
N ALA A 173 -14.92 -10.26 -6.90
CA ALA A 173 -14.68 -8.83 -6.96
C ALA A 173 -13.39 -8.46 -7.74
N ASP A 174 -12.39 -9.32 -7.71
CA ASP A 174 -11.05 -9.17 -8.29
C ASP A 174 -10.92 -9.65 -9.75
N ALA A 175 -11.89 -10.41 -10.28
CA ALA A 175 -11.86 -10.88 -11.67
C ALA A 175 -11.89 -9.69 -12.66
N ILE A 176 -11.04 -9.72 -13.69
CA ILE A 176 -10.97 -8.68 -14.74
C ILE A 176 -11.22 -9.23 -16.14
N ASP A 177 -10.95 -10.52 -16.36
CA ASP A 177 -11.22 -11.22 -17.61
C ASP A 177 -12.46 -12.10 -17.44
N PHE A 178 -13.42 -11.98 -18.36
CA PHE A 178 -14.69 -12.68 -18.28
C PHE A 178 -15.02 -13.36 -19.59
N VAL A 179 -15.59 -14.56 -19.48
CA VAL A 179 -16.18 -15.28 -20.60
C VAL A 179 -17.68 -15.34 -20.38
N CYS A 180 -18.45 -14.77 -21.31
CA CYS A 180 -19.90 -14.85 -21.21
C CYS A 180 -20.39 -16.27 -21.54
N PRO A 181 -21.13 -16.95 -20.66
CA PRO A 181 -21.70 -18.27 -20.95
C PRO A 181 -22.78 -18.22 -22.04
N ALA A 182 -23.46 -17.09 -22.21
CA ALA A 182 -24.55 -16.95 -23.19
C ALA A 182 -24.03 -16.77 -24.63
N CYS A 183 -23.04 -15.90 -24.85
CA CYS A 183 -22.53 -15.61 -26.20
C CYS A 183 -21.11 -16.14 -26.47
N LYS A 184 -20.46 -16.76 -25.48
CA LYS A 184 -19.05 -17.19 -25.52
C LYS A 184 -18.06 -16.05 -25.83
N GLY A 185 -18.50 -14.80 -25.72
CA GLY A 185 -17.67 -13.62 -25.91
C GLY A 185 -16.75 -13.37 -24.72
N VAL A 186 -15.49 -13.03 -25.03
CA VAL A 186 -14.49 -12.62 -24.04
C VAL A 186 -14.52 -11.10 -23.90
N PHE A 187 -14.55 -10.60 -22.67
CA PHE A 187 -14.57 -9.17 -22.39
C PHE A 187 -13.83 -8.86 -21.09
N ARG A 188 -13.35 -7.62 -20.98
CA ARG A 188 -12.51 -7.14 -19.87
C ARG A 188 -13.11 -5.89 -19.24
N TYR A 189 -13.05 -5.78 -17.91
CA TYR A 189 -13.46 -4.60 -17.14
C TYR A 189 -12.31 -4.00 -16.36
#